data_AF-A0A9D2F5U9-F1
#
_entry.id   AF-A0A9D2F5U9-F1
#
_cell.length_a   1.000
_cell.length_b   1.000
_cell.length_c   1.000
_cell.angle_alpha   90.00
_cell.angle_beta   90.00
_cell.angle_gamma   90.00
#
_symmetry.space_group_name_H-M   'P 1'
#
loop_
_entity.id
_entity.type
_entity.pdbx_description
1 polymer ?
#
loop_
_entity_poly.entity_id
_entity_poly.type
_entity_poly.pdbx_seq_one_letter_code
_entity_poly.pdbx_strand_id
1 'polypeptide(L)'
;DNMNWIPEIMAAGQGDLNSPDAQKLGRKLWLTSSQGKYIVDQVKYFKNLDTLSRYLDANQNKLQLLLRRADKYKQQEIIMGNHHVWLNVENGYKSFVH
;
A
#
# COMPACT_ATOMS: atom_id res chain seq x y z
N ASP A 1 1.15 -17.92 -0.56
CA ASP A 1 1.50 -18.38 0.80
C ASP A 1 1.35 -17.27 1.81
N ASN A 2 0.46 -17.48 2.79
CA ASN A 2 0.23 -16.55 3.89
C ASN A 2 1.36 -16.78 4.91
N MET A 3 2.48 -16.06 4.76
CA MET A 3 3.57 -16.15 5.73
C MET A 3 3.19 -15.37 6.99
N ASN A 4 3.08 -16.06 8.11
CA ASN A 4 2.95 -15.44 9.43
C ASN A 4 4.34 -14.98 9.91
N TRP A 5 4.63 -13.68 9.77
CA TRP A 5 5.91 -13.08 10.14
C TRP A 5 6.07 -12.81 11.64
N ILE A 6 5.03 -13.00 12.46
CA ILE A 6 5.05 -12.64 13.89
C ILE A 6 6.22 -13.28 14.67
N PRO A 7 6.56 -14.57 14.48
CA PRO A 7 7.68 -15.19 15.20
C PRO A 7 9.03 -14.53 14.89
N GLU A 8 9.27 -14.15 13.63
CA GLU A 8 10.51 -13.50 13.19
C GLU A 8 10.64 -12.09 13.76
N ILE A 9 9.53 -11.35 13.79
CA ILE A 9 9.45 -10.01 14.38
C ILE A 9 9.67 -10.06 15.90
N MET A 10 9.05 -11.02 16.59
CA MET A 10 9.28 -11.22 18.03
C MET A 10 10.73 -11.61 18.33
N ALA A 11 11.35 -12.47 17.52
CA ALA A 11 12.75 -12.85 17.69
C ALA A 11 13.69 -11.65 17.53
N ALA A 12 13.45 -10.78 16.54
CA ALA A 12 14.23 -9.55 16.37
C ALA A 12 14.07 -8.59 17.55
N GLY A 13 12.89 -8.54 18.16
CA GLY A 13 12.62 -7.72 19.34
C GLY A 13 12.93 -8.36 20.69
N GLN A 14 13.55 -9.54 20.72
CA GLN A 14 13.80 -10.32 21.96
C GLN A 14 12.53 -10.53 22.79
N GLY A 15 11.38 -10.72 22.13
CA GLY A 15 10.07 -10.88 22.74
C GLY A 15 9.24 -9.60 22.85
N ASP A 16 9.80 -8.42 22.56
CA ASP A 16 9.06 -7.16 22.52
C ASP A 16 8.82 -6.67 21.08
N LEU A 17 7.55 -6.75 20.66
CA LEU A 17 7.09 -6.27 19.35
C LEU A 17 7.19 -4.74 19.18
N ASN A 18 7.29 -3.98 20.27
CA ASN A 18 7.41 -2.53 20.22
C ASN A 18 8.86 -2.05 20.17
N SER A 19 9.83 -2.95 20.34
CA SER A 19 11.25 -2.61 20.25
C SER A 19 11.60 -2.03 18.87
N PRO A 20 12.62 -1.14 18.79
CA PRO A 20 13.06 -0.57 17.52
C PRO A 20 13.41 -1.63 16.46
N ASP A 21 14.02 -2.74 16.88
CA ASP A 21 14.43 -3.82 15.97
C ASP A 21 13.23 -4.64 15.47
N ALA A 22 12.25 -4.92 16.32
CA ALA A 22 10.98 -5.53 15.90
C ALA A 22 10.24 -4.63 14.90
N GLN A 23 10.11 -3.34 15.19
CA GLN A 23 9.45 -2.41 14.27
C GLN A 23 10.19 -2.28 12.94
N LYS A 24 11.53 -2.24 12.97
CA LYS A 24 12.35 -2.16 11.76
C LYS A 24 12.22 -3.42 10.90
N LEU A 25 12.24 -4.61 11.51
CA LEU A 25 12.04 -5.86 10.78
C LEU A 25 10.59 -5.98 10.27
N GLY A 26 9.60 -5.67 11.10
CA GLY A 26 8.19 -5.68 10.73
C GLY A 26 7.92 -4.75 9.56
N ARG A 27 8.47 -3.53 9.58
CA ARG A 27 8.42 -2.61 8.45
C ARG A 27 9.12 -3.20 7.24
N LYS A 28 10.35 -3.72 7.35
CA LYS A 28 11.05 -4.34 6.22
C LYS A 28 10.24 -5.47 5.59
N LEU A 29 9.71 -6.39 6.38
CA LEU A 29 8.89 -7.50 5.92
C LEU A 29 7.62 -6.99 5.23
N TRP A 30 6.94 -6.01 5.83
CA TRP A 30 5.79 -5.35 5.22
C TRP A 30 6.13 -4.68 3.88
N LEU A 31 7.27 -3.98 3.78
CA LEU A 31 7.76 -3.35 2.53
C LEU A 31 8.11 -4.36 1.45
N THR A 32 8.78 -5.45 1.83
CA THR A 32 9.19 -6.51 0.89
C THR A 32 8.06 -7.48 0.57
N SER A 33 6.97 -7.42 1.33
CA SER A 33 5.83 -8.26 1.07
C SER A 33 5.12 -7.84 -0.21
N SER A 34 4.33 -8.75 -0.75
CA SER A 34 3.57 -8.57 -1.99
C SER A 34 2.49 -7.46 -1.95
N GLN A 35 2.46 -6.63 -0.90
CA GLN A 35 1.54 -5.51 -0.74
C GLN A 35 1.69 -4.59 -1.96
N GLY A 36 0.66 -4.51 -2.80
CA GLY A 36 0.72 -3.72 -4.01
C GLY A 36 0.89 -2.21 -3.81
N LYS A 37 1.09 -1.50 -4.92
CA LYS A 37 1.26 -0.03 -4.98
C LYS A 37 0.03 0.75 -4.50
N TYR A 38 -1.15 0.14 -4.58
CA TYR A 38 -2.42 0.76 -4.24
C TYR A 38 -3.09 0.00 -3.11
N ILE A 39 -3.64 0.72 -2.14
CA ILE A 39 -4.37 0.20 -0.99
C ILE A 39 -5.82 0.63 -1.14
N VAL A 40 -6.78 -0.28 -0.96
CA VAL A 40 -8.21 0.01 -0.98
C VAL A 40 -8.83 -0.40 0.35
N ASP A 41 -9.63 0.49 0.91
CA ASP A 41 -10.31 0.37 2.21
C ASP A 41 -9.38 -0.09 3.35
N GLN A 42 -8.09 0.27 3.26
CA GLN A 42 -7.01 -0.11 4.19
C GLN A 42 -6.71 -1.62 4.31
N VAL A 43 -7.42 -2.48 3.56
CA VAL A 43 -7.32 -3.94 3.70
C VAL A 43 -6.97 -4.68 2.41
N LYS A 44 -7.17 -4.07 1.24
CA LYS A 44 -6.90 -4.70 -0.07
C LYS A 44 -5.75 -4.03 -0.76
N TYR A 45 -4.85 -4.83 -1.36
CA TYR A 45 -3.62 -4.34 -1.97
C TYR A 45 -3.53 -4.75 -3.44
N PHE A 46 -3.24 -3.79 -4.31
CA PHE A 46 -3.19 -3.99 -5.76
C PHE A 46 -1.83 -3.58 -6.32
N LYS A 47 -1.17 -4.49 -7.05
CA LYS A 47 0.19 -4.27 -7.57
C LYS A 47 0.24 -3.36 -8.80
N ASN A 48 -0.84 -3.33 -9.58
CA ASN A 48 -0.91 -2.58 -10.83
C ASN A 48 -2.28 -1.92 -11.00
N LEU A 49 -2.33 -0.93 -11.90
CA LEU A 49 -3.51 -0.09 -12.10
C LEU A 49 -4.66 -0.85 -12.79
N ASP A 50 -4.35 -1.87 -13.59
CA ASP A 50 -5.34 -2.67 -14.31
C ASP A 50 -6.16 -3.55 -13.35
N THR A 51 -5.51 -4.23 -12.40
CA THR A 51 -6.24 -5.03 -11.40
C THR A 51 -7.02 -4.15 -10.44
N LEU A 52 -6.50 -2.97 -10.11
CA LEU A 52 -7.22 -1.97 -9.33
C LEU A 52 -8.47 -1.46 -10.07
N SER A 53 -8.34 -1.10 -11.35
CA SER A 53 -9.45 -0.53 -12.12
C SER A 53 -10.58 -1.54 -12.32
N ARG A 54 -10.23 -2.83 -12.54
CA ARG A 54 -11.24 -3.91 -12.58
C ARG A 54 -11.95 -4.10 -11.25
N TYR A 55 -11.22 -4.05 -10.14
CA TYR A 55 -11.82 -4.20 -8.82
C TYR A 55 -12.79 -3.06 -8.48
N LEU A 56 -12.44 -1.83 -8.86
CA LEU A 56 -13.24 -0.63 -8.61
C LEU A 56 -14.34 -0.39 -9.65
N ASP A 57 -14.51 -1.30 -10.62
CA ASP A 57 -15.37 -1.13 -11.79
C ASP A 57 -15.20 0.27 -12.44
N ALA A 58 -13.93 0.67 -12.60
CA ALA A 58 -13.56 2.03 -12.97
C ALA A 58 -12.83 2.04 -14.31
N ASN A 59 -13.07 3.09 -15.10
CA ASN A 59 -12.28 3.36 -16.28
C ASN A 59 -10.82 3.67 -15.87
N GLN A 60 -9.87 2.91 -16.39
CA GLN A 60 -8.45 3.01 -16.04
C GLN A 60 -7.85 4.39 -16.33
N ASN A 61 -8.24 5.05 -17.43
CA ASN A 61 -7.75 6.39 -17.78
C ASN A 61 -8.27 7.43 -16.77
N LYS A 62 -9.54 7.33 -16.39
CA LYS A 62 -10.14 8.19 -15.36
C LYS A 62 -9.44 8.01 -14.01
N LEU A 63 -9.20 6.77 -13.61
CA LEU A 63 -8.48 6.45 -12.38
C LEU A 63 -7.06 7.02 -12.40
N GLN A 64 -6.34 6.87 -13.52
CA GLN A 64 -5.00 7.45 -13.68
C GLN A 64 -5.00 8.98 -13.54
N LEU A 65 -6.00 9.67 -14.11
CA LEU A 65 -6.15 11.12 -13.99
C LEU A 65 -6.43 11.56 -12.56
N LEU A 66 -7.31 10.86 -11.84
CA LEU A 66 -7.60 11.14 -10.43
C LEU A 66 -6.37 10.97 -9.56
N LEU A 67 -5.64 9.88 -9.77
CA LEU A 67 -4.39 9.60 -9.09
C LEU A 67 -3.33 10.67 -9.36
N ARG A 68 -3.12 11.06 -10.63
CA ARG A 68 -2.24 12.21 -11.01
C ARG A 68 -2.64 13.51 -10.34
N ARG A 69 -3.94 13.78 -10.26
CA ARG A 69 -4.47 14.99 -9.62
C ARG A 69 -4.19 14.95 -8.11
N ALA A 70 -4.48 13.82 -7.46
CA ALA A 70 -4.23 13.65 -6.04
C ALA A 70 -2.75 13.90 -5.71
N ASP A 71 -1.85 13.31 -6.50
CA ASP A 71 -0.40 13.50 -6.36
C ASP A 71 0.05 14.95 -6.54
N LYS A 72 -0.46 15.64 -7.57
CA LYS A 72 -0.23 17.08 -7.77
C LYS A 72 -0.62 17.92 -6.56
N TYR A 73 -1.71 17.55 -5.88
CA TYR A 73 -2.19 18.23 -4.68
C TYR A 73 -1.70 17.61 -3.37
N LYS A 74 -0.74 16.67 -3.43
CA LYS A 74 -0.20 15.93 -2.27
C LYS A 74 -1.29 15.23 -1.45
N GLN A 75 -2.39 14.85 -2.08
CA GLN A 75 -3.44 14.02 -1.51
C GLN A 75 -3.03 12.56 -1.64
N GLN A 76 -2.87 11.88 -0.50
CA GLN A 76 -2.49 10.47 -0.46
C GLN A 76 -3.68 9.52 -0.62
N GLU A 77 -4.88 10.09 -0.75
CA GLU A 77 -6.15 9.38 -0.78
C GLU A 77 -7.05 9.97 -1.87
N ILE A 78 -7.74 9.10 -2.59
CA ILE A 78 -8.87 9.46 -3.43
C ILE A 78 -10.09 8.64 -3.05
N ILE A 79 -11.27 9.25 -3.18
CA ILE A 79 -12.55 8.56 -3.01
C ILE A 79 -13.08 8.21 -4.42
N MET A 80 -13.39 6.94 -4.64
CA MET A 80 -14.11 6.48 -5.83
C MET A 80 -15.29 5.62 -5.44
N GLY A 81 -16.50 6.08 -5.75
CA GLY A 81 -17.72 5.43 -5.27
C GLY A 81 -17.69 5.39 -3.74
N ASN A 82 -17.78 4.17 -3.18
CA ASN A 82 -17.71 3.92 -1.74
C ASN A 82 -16.32 3.46 -1.28
N HIS A 83 -15.31 3.51 -2.14
CA HIS A 83 -13.97 3.03 -1.84
C HIS A 83 -13.01 4.19 -1.60
N HIS A 84 -12.22 4.03 -0.56
CA HIS A 84 -11.07 4.88 -0.29
C HIS A 84 -9.83 4.21 -0.87
N VAL A 85 -9.10 4.93 -1.72
CA VAL A 85 -7.92 4.42 -2.41
C VAL A 85 -6.71 5.22 -1.98
N TRP A 86 -5.75 4.56 -1.34
CA TRP A 86 -4.48 5.13 -0.92
C TRP A 86 -3.31 4.61 -1.72
N LEU A 87 -2.23 5.36 -1.67
CA LEU A 87 -0.95 4.97 -2.27
C LEU A 87 -0.06 4.37 -1.21
N ASN A 88 0.50 3.20 -1.51
CA ASN A 88 1.54 2.62 -0.69
C ASN A 88 2.87 3.31 -1.01
N VAL A 89 3.09 4.50 -0.43
CA VAL A 89 4.32 5.29 -0.59
C VAL A 89 5.57 4.52 -0.20
N GLU A 90 5.44 3.56 0.71
CA GLU A 90 6.60 2.81 1.16
C GLU A 90 6.99 1.68 0.19
N ASN A 91 6.07 1.17 -0.66
CA ASN A 91 6.39 0.15 -1.67
C ASN A 91 6.83 0.74 -3.04
N GLY A 92 7.67 1.78 -2.98
CA GLY A 92 8.33 2.35 -4.16
C GLY A 92 7.45 3.21 -5.06
N TYR A 93 6.27 3.64 -4.60
CA TYR A 93 5.52 4.69 -5.26
C TYR A 93 6.23 6.04 -5.06
N LYS A 94 6.65 6.68 -6.15
CA LYS A 94 7.43 7.94 -6.11
C LYS A 94 6.64 9.18 -6.51
N SER A 95 5.79 9.08 -7.54
CA SER A 95 4.98 10.17 -8.10
C SER A 95 4.13 9.66 -9.28
N PHE A 96 2.97 10.25 -9.53
CA PHE A 96 2.16 10.09 -10.75
C PHE A 96 2.45 11.19 -11.78
N VAL A 97 3.04 12.29 -11.31
CA VAL A 97 3.52 13.41 -12.11
C VAL A 97 5.04 13.24 -12.18
N HIS A 98 5.56 12.48 -13.15
CA HIS A 98 6.98 12.57 -13.47
C HIS A 98 7.34 14.03 -13.77
#